data_AF-A0A919JA28-F1
#
_entry.id   AF-A0A919JA28-F1
#
_cell.length_a   1.000
_cell.length_b   1.000
_cell.length_c   1.000
_cell.angle_alpha   90.00
_cell.angle_beta   90.00
_cell.angle_gamma   90.00
#
_symmetry.space_group_name_H-M   'P 1'
#
loop_
_entity.id
_entity.type
_entity.pdbx_description
1 polymer ?
#
loop_
_entity_poly.entity_id
_entity_poly.type
_entity_poly.pdbx_seq_one_letter_code
_entity_poly.pdbx_strand_id
1 'polypeptide(L)'
;MTDLLVSGAIQARHNWNRWVVDCGNCPSALTVPPGTPHTQCWDCGFLIGPIVWPRDPDGIVAILSYRPDPNTRNWDPGETMEDLLAQNAEAGDIPAEWLELKNTHGQLVVMDVVDGFMTGGVLMERRALLAGDRPQHVIGA
;
A
#
# COMPACT_ATOMS: atom_id res chain seq x y z
N MET A 1 -7.38 -9.62 -13.74
CA MET A 1 -6.31 -10.56 -14.09
C MET A 1 -6.22 -11.54 -12.94
N THR A 2 -6.47 -12.82 -13.18
CA THR A 2 -6.45 -13.85 -12.14
C THR A 2 -5.01 -14.09 -11.73
N ASP A 3 -4.67 -13.84 -10.46
CA ASP A 3 -3.36 -14.17 -9.90
C ASP A 3 -3.09 -15.66 -10.10
N LEU A 4 -2.10 -15.95 -10.95
CA LEU A 4 -1.60 -17.29 -11.13
C LEU A 4 -0.87 -17.66 -9.84
N LEU A 5 -1.53 -18.40 -8.95
CA LEU A 5 -0.88 -18.96 -7.77
C LEU A 5 0.22 -19.91 -8.23
N VAL A 6 1.45 -19.42 -8.24
CA VAL A 6 2.64 -20.26 -8.40
C VAL A 6 2.65 -21.21 -7.20
N SER A 7 2.53 -22.52 -7.45
CA SER A 7 2.54 -23.51 -6.39
C SER A 7 3.82 -23.38 -5.56
N GLY A 8 3.69 -23.20 -4.25
CA GLY A 8 4.81 -22.95 -3.32
C GLY A 8 5.20 -21.48 -3.14
N ALA A 9 4.53 -20.53 -3.81
CA ALA A 9 4.73 -19.12 -3.55
C ALA A 9 4.08 -18.69 -2.24
N ILE A 10 4.72 -17.74 -1.55
CA ILE A 10 4.22 -17.15 -0.30
C ILE A 10 3.96 -15.66 -0.53
N GLN A 11 2.78 -15.19 -0.14
CA GLN A 11 2.42 -13.79 -0.25
C GLN A 11 3.03 -12.98 0.90
N ALA A 12 3.64 -11.84 0.58
CA ALA A 12 4.01 -10.85 1.58
C ALA A 12 2.74 -10.17 2.11
N ARG A 13 2.73 -9.84 3.40
CA ARG A 13 1.68 -9.05 4.04
C ARG A 13 2.30 -7.93 4.86
N HIS A 14 1.57 -6.84 5.07
CA HIS A 14 2.05 -5.74 5.91
C HIS A 14 1.45 -5.93 7.30
N ASN A 15 2.28 -6.01 8.34
CA ASN A 15 1.82 -6.32 9.68
C ASN A 15 2.60 -5.53 10.70
N TRP A 16 1.91 -4.69 11.47
CA TRP A 16 2.51 -3.81 12.48
C TRP A 16 3.61 -2.92 11.90
N ASN A 17 3.32 -2.23 10.79
CA ASN A 17 4.23 -1.28 10.14
C ASN A 17 5.51 -1.90 9.54
N ARG A 18 5.45 -3.17 9.13
CA ARG A 18 6.56 -3.89 8.48
C ARG A 18 6.02 -4.93 7.51
N TRP A 19 6.74 -5.15 6.42
CA TRP A 19 6.47 -6.26 5.51
C TRP A 19 6.95 -7.58 6.11
N VAL A 20 6.09 -8.59 6.09
CA VAL A 20 6.38 -9.92 6.59
C VAL A 20 5.97 -11.02 5.62
N VAL A 21 6.59 -12.18 5.77
CA VAL A 21 6.17 -13.44 5.13
C VAL A 21 6.05 -14.52 6.20
N ASP A 22 5.02 -15.36 6.11
CA ASP A 22 4.85 -16.49 7.00
C ASP A 22 5.68 -17.69 6.52
N CYS A 23 6.28 -18.42 7.45
CA CYS A 23 7.02 -19.63 7.13
C CYS A 23 6.06 -20.79 6.84
N GLY A 24 6.18 -21.42 5.67
CA GLY A 24 5.36 -22.59 5.32
C GLY A 24 5.67 -23.86 6.14
N ASN A 25 6.72 -23.85 6.98
CA ASN A 25 7.20 -25.03 7.72
C ASN A 25 7.13 -24.88 9.26
N CYS A 26 6.97 -23.67 9.79
CA CYS A 26 6.80 -23.43 11.22
C CYS A 26 5.92 -22.20 11.47
N PRO A 27 5.39 -21.97 12.68
CA PRO A 27 4.47 -20.85 12.97
C PRO A 27 5.10 -19.44 12.93
N SER A 28 6.32 -19.30 12.41
CA SER A 28 7.10 -18.07 12.45
C SER A 28 6.76 -17.16 11.28
N ALA A 29 6.81 -15.85 11.51
CA ALA A 29 6.76 -14.83 10.47
C ALA A 29 8.09 -14.06 10.43
N LEU A 30 8.52 -13.68 9.24
CA LEU A 30 9.79 -13.00 9.02
C LEU A 30 9.57 -11.62 8.46
N THR A 31 10.24 -10.62 9.05
CA THR A 31 10.33 -9.31 8.41
C THR A 31 11.21 -9.40 7.17
N VAL A 32 10.73 -8.84 6.07
CA VAL A 32 11.45 -8.84 4.78
C VAL A 32 11.41 -7.45 4.15
N PRO A 33 12.52 -6.96 3.56
CA PRO A 33 12.50 -5.74 2.76
C PRO A 33 11.59 -5.87 1.52
N PRO A 34 10.91 -4.81 1.08
CA PRO A 34 10.19 -4.76 -0.20
C PRO A 34 11.01 -5.29 -1.38
N GLY A 35 10.37 -6.11 -2.22
CA GLY A 35 11.00 -6.71 -3.41
C GLY A 35 11.94 -7.88 -3.13
N THR A 36 12.08 -8.32 -1.88
CA THR A 36 12.85 -9.52 -1.54
C THR A 36 12.25 -10.75 -2.25
N PRO A 37 13.02 -11.51 -3.06
CA PRO A 37 12.46 -12.62 -3.83
C PRO A 37 12.34 -13.91 -3.00
N HIS A 38 13.26 -14.13 -2.07
CA HIS A 38 13.33 -15.30 -1.19
C HIS A 38 13.99 -14.91 0.13
N THR A 39 13.70 -15.63 1.20
CA THR A 39 14.36 -15.48 2.51
C THR A 39 14.52 -16.84 3.18
N GLN A 40 15.30 -16.92 4.26
CA GLN A 40 15.42 -18.13 5.07
C GLN A 40 14.80 -17.90 6.44
N CYS A 41 13.97 -18.85 6.88
CA CYS A 41 13.43 -18.84 8.24
C CYS A 41 14.56 -18.94 9.28
N TRP A 42 14.72 -17.91 10.10
CA TRP A 42 15.69 -17.87 11.20
C TRP A 42 15.39 -18.88 12.32
N ASP A 43 14.13 -19.33 12.45
CA ASP A 43 13.73 -20.30 13.48
C ASP A 43 13.95 -21.77 13.06
N CYS A 44 13.62 -22.14 11.81
CA CYS A 44 13.68 -23.54 11.35
C CYS A 44 14.58 -23.80 10.13
N GLY A 45 15.21 -22.76 9.58
CA GLY A 45 16.11 -22.86 8.43
C GLY A 45 15.43 -23.07 7.08
N PHE A 46 14.09 -23.17 7.03
CA PHE A 46 13.34 -23.39 5.79
C PHE A 46 13.52 -22.23 4.81
N LEU A 47 13.77 -22.56 3.54
CA LEU A 47 13.86 -21.56 2.47
C LEU A 47 12.45 -21.14 2.03
N ILE A 48 12.15 -19.86 2.17
CA ILE A 48 10.86 -19.26 1.83
C ILE A 48 10.97 -18.54 0.49
N GLY A 49 10.09 -18.91 -0.44
CA GLY A 49 9.88 -18.22 -1.70
C GLY A 49 9.52 -19.18 -2.84
N PRO A 50 9.10 -18.66 -4.00
CA PRO A 50 9.12 -17.23 -4.38
C PRO A 50 8.14 -16.38 -3.57
N ILE A 51 8.56 -15.18 -3.17
CA ILE A 51 7.73 -14.22 -2.45
C ILE A 51 6.93 -13.39 -3.46
N VAL A 52 5.61 -13.38 -3.29
CA VAL A 52 4.68 -12.57 -4.10
C VAL A 52 4.39 -11.28 -3.35
N TRP A 53 4.76 -10.16 -3.97
CA TRP A 53 4.49 -8.83 -3.46
C TRP A 53 3.17 -8.29 -4.02
N PRO A 54 2.45 -7.44 -3.27
CA PRO A 54 1.35 -6.69 -3.87
C PRO A 54 1.86 -5.84 -5.02
N ARG A 55 0.96 -5.51 -5.94
CA ARG A 55 1.28 -4.71 -7.12
C ARG A 55 1.86 -3.34 -6.77
N ASP A 56 1.39 -2.75 -5.68
CA ASP A 56 1.80 -1.42 -5.22
C ASP A 56 2.00 -1.40 -3.69
N PRO A 57 3.17 -1.88 -3.22
CA PRO A 57 3.47 -1.92 -1.78
C PRO A 57 3.58 -0.51 -1.18
N ASP A 58 4.06 0.48 -1.95
CA ASP A 58 4.22 1.85 -1.46
C ASP A 58 2.86 2.53 -1.27
N GLY A 59 1.91 2.31 -2.18
CA GLY A 59 0.53 2.76 -2.04
C GLY A 59 -0.17 2.22 -0.79
N ILE A 60 0.03 0.94 -0.48
CA ILE A 60 -0.47 0.32 0.76
C ILE A 60 0.13 1.01 1.99
N VAL A 61 1.45 1.18 2.03
CA VAL A 61 2.13 1.84 3.16
C VAL A 61 1.66 3.29 3.32
N ALA A 62 1.43 4.01 2.22
CA ALA A 62 0.93 5.37 2.24
C ALA A 62 -0.47 5.45 2.88
N ILE A 63 -1.41 4.57 2.52
CA ILE A 63 -2.75 4.53 3.13
C ILE A 63 -2.65 4.14 4.61
N LEU A 64 -1.85 3.13 4.95
CA LEU A 64 -1.69 2.70 6.34
C LEU A 64 -1.03 3.76 7.22
N SER A 65 -0.28 4.71 6.64
CA SER A 65 0.38 5.77 7.39
C SER A 65 -0.60 6.72 8.10
N TYR A 66 -1.87 6.77 7.67
CA TYR A 66 -2.93 7.52 8.35
C TYR A 66 -3.29 6.94 9.71
N ARG A 67 -3.06 5.63 9.95
CA ARG A 67 -3.33 4.99 11.23
C ARG A 67 -2.28 5.43 12.26
N PRO A 68 -2.64 6.10 13.37
CA PRO A 68 -1.66 6.62 14.32
C PRO A 68 -0.88 5.52 15.04
N ASP A 69 -1.53 4.41 15.41
CA ASP A 69 -0.90 3.26 16.05
C ASP A 69 -0.23 2.35 15.00
N PRO A 70 1.11 2.18 15.03
CA PRO A 70 1.80 1.27 14.11
C PRO A 70 1.29 -0.17 14.17
N ASN A 71 0.76 -0.63 15.31
CA ASN A 71 0.26 -2.01 15.48
C ASN A 71 -1.08 -2.25 14.78
N THR A 72 -1.78 -1.19 14.36
CA THR A 72 -3.00 -1.31 13.56
C THR A 72 -2.72 -1.21 12.06
N ARG A 73 -1.47 -0.97 11.64
CA ARG A 73 -1.04 -0.84 10.22
C ARG A 73 -0.88 -2.20 9.56
N ASN A 74 -2.00 -2.88 9.36
CA ASN A 74 -2.07 -4.21 8.77
C ASN A 74 -2.72 -4.16 7.39
N TRP A 75 -2.18 -4.95 6.47
CA TRP A 75 -2.77 -5.29 5.18
C TRP A 75 -2.49 -6.76 4.91
N ASP A 76 -3.53 -7.50 4.60
CA ASP A 76 -3.51 -8.91 4.24
C ASP A 76 -3.72 -9.12 2.73
N PRO A 77 -3.10 -10.15 2.14
CA PRO A 77 -3.27 -10.45 0.72
C PRO A 77 -4.74 -10.66 0.35
N GLY A 78 -5.20 -9.91 -0.63
CA GLY A 78 -6.59 -9.92 -1.08
C GLY A 78 -7.38 -8.67 -0.67
N GLU A 79 -6.90 -7.90 0.31
CA GLU A 79 -7.48 -6.58 0.61
C GLU A 79 -7.14 -5.58 -0.50
N THR A 80 -8.12 -4.78 -0.88
CA THR A 80 -7.96 -3.68 -1.85
C THR A 80 -7.53 -2.39 -1.16
N MET A 81 -7.07 -1.41 -1.94
CA MET A 81 -6.75 -0.08 -1.40
C MET A 81 -8.02 0.65 -0.92
N GLU A 82 -9.14 0.41 -1.60
CA GLU A 82 -10.47 0.88 -1.24
C GLU A 82 -10.91 0.30 0.12
N ASP A 83 -10.64 -0.98 0.37
CA ASP A 83 -10.92 -1.60 1.67
C ASP A 83 -10.11 -0.90 2.78
N LEU A 84 -8.82 -0.65 2.56
CA LEU A 84 -7.97 0.04 3.54
C LEU A 84 -8.45 1.46 3.83
N LEU A 85 -8.86 2.21 2.79
CA LEU A 85 -9.42 3.56 2.93
C LEU A 85 -10.75 3.54 3.70
N ALA A 86 -11.64 2.58 3.39
CA ALA A 86 -12.90 2.41 4.10
C ALA A 86 -12.68 2.08 5.58
N GLN A 87 -11.77 1.16 5.89
CA GLN A 87 -11.39 0.82 7.26
C GLN A 87 -10.83 2.02 8.03
N ASN A 88 -9.95 2.81 7.40
CA ASN A 88 -9.41 4.02 8.03
C ASN A 88 -10.50 5.05 8.34
N ALA A 89 -11.49 5.19 7.45
CA ALA A 89 -12.62 6.09 7.69
C ALA A 89 -13.53 5.59 8.82
N GLU A 90 -13.82 4.29 8.86
CA GLU A 90 -14.61 3.67 9.94
C GLU A 90 -13.92 3.81 11.30
N ALA A 91 -12.59 3.65 11.34
CA ALA A 91 -11.78 3.84 12.54
C ALA A 91 -11.62 5.31 12.95
N GLY A 92 -11.96 6.27 12.07
CA GLY A 92 -11.76 7.70 12.29
C GLY A 92 -10.31 8.17 12.09
N ASP A 93 -9.46 7.35 11.46
CA ASP A 93 -8.08 7.69 11.11
C ASP A 93 -8.00 8.66 9.92
N ILE A 94 -9.05 8.69 9.10
CA ILE A 94 -9.29 9.73 8.08
C ILE A 94 -10.75 10.22 8.16
N PRO A 95 -11.05 11.47 7.75
CA PRO A 95 -12.42 11.94 7.68
C PRO A 95 -13.23 11.18 6.61
N ALA A 96 -14.45 10.73 6.95
CA ALA A 96 -15.29 9.95 6.04
C ALA A 96 -15.66 10.73 4.77
N GLU A 97 -15.82 12.05 4.86
CA GLU A 97 -16.09 12.93 3.72
C GLU A 97 -14.96 12.93 2.69
N TRP A 98 -13.75 12.47 3.07
CA TRP A 98 -12.68 12.30 2.09
C TRP A 98 -13.13 11.28 1.05
N LEU A 99 -13.71 10.14 1.43
CA LEU A 99 -14.18 9.10 0.50
C LEU A 99 -15.22 9.58 -0.51
N GLU A 100 -15.78 10.78 -0.34
CA GLU A 100 -16.76 11.40 -1.24
C GLU A 100 -16.19 12.58 -2.05
N LEU A 101 -14.95 13.02 -1.78
CA LEU A 101 -14.32 14.14 -2.46
C LEU A 101 -14.24 13.87 -3.95
N LYS A 102 -14.83 14.75 -4.78
CA LYS A 102 -14.80 14.66 -6.25
C LYS A 102 -14.00 15.78 -6.90
N ASN A 103 -13.32 15.48 -8.01
CA ASN A 103 -12.57 16.46 -8.78
C ASN A 103 -13.57 17.26 -9.63
N THR A 104 -13.06 18.22 -10.40
CA THR A 104 -13.86 19.04 -11.33
C THR A 104 -14.57 18.22 -12.41
N HIS A 105 -14.18 16.96 -12.59
CA HIS A 105 -14.77 16.01 -13.53
C HIS A 105 -15.72 15.01 -12.85
N GLY A 106 -15.95 15.12 -11.54
CA GLY A 106 -16.87 14.26 -10.78
C GLY A 106 -16.27 12.93 -10.31
N GLN A 107 -14.96 12.71 -10.46
CA GLN A 107 -14.23 11.50 -10.06
C GLN A 107 -13.69 11.63 -8.63
N LEU A 108 -13.57 10.55 -7.87
CA LEU A 108 -13.08 10.57 -6.49
C LEU A 108 -11.62 11.07 -6.38
N VAL A 109 -11.28 11.85 -5.35
CA VAL A 109 -10.03 12.68 -5.30
C VAL A 109 -9.06 12.27 -4.20
N VAL A 110 -9.51 11.56 -3.17
CA VAL A 110 -8.62 11.26 -2.03
C VAL A 110 -7.35 10.63 -2.53
N MET A 111 -7.54 9.59 -3.35
CA MET A 111 -6.56 8.77 -4.04
C MET A 111 -7.33 8.05 -5.16
N ASP A 112 -6.82 8.00 -6.40
CA ASP A 112 -7.41 7.20 -7.48
C ASP A 112 -6.58 5.94 -7.68
N VAL A 113 -7.24 4.81 -7.93
CA VAL A 113 -6.60 3.51 -8.14
C VAL A 113 -6.81 3.12 -9.60
N VAL A 114 -5.78 3.33 -10.42
CA VAL A 114 -5.86 3.09 -11.87
C VAL A 114 -5.09 1.86 -12.25
N ASP A 115 -5.84 0.80 -12.59
CA ASP A 115 -5.38 -0.58 -12.43
C ASP A 115 -4.88 -0.75 -10.96
N GLY A 116 -4.30 -1.81 -10.43
CA GLY A 116 -3.96 -1.85 -8.98
C GLY A 116 -2.82 -0.93 -8.48
N PHE A 117 -2.73 0.32 -8.93
CA PHE A 117 -1.72 1.33 -8.57
C PHE A 117 -2.37 2.59 -7.99
N MET A 118 -1.80 3.09 -6.90
CA MET A 118 -2.14 4.40 -6.36
C MET A 118 -1.63 5.50 -7.28
N THR A 119 -2.59 6.17 -7.92
CA THR A 119 -2.36 7.40 -8.66
C THR A 119 -2.95 8.55 -7.85
N GLY A 120 -2.09 9.35 -7.22
CA GLY A 120 -2.58 10.38 -6.31
C GLY A 120 -1.51 10.90 -5.38
N GLY A 121 -0.45 11.45 -5.96
CA GLY A 121 0.40 12.35 -5.23
C GLY A 121 -0.25 13.73 -5.17
N VAL A 122 -0.74 14.10 -3.98
CA VAL A 122 -0.76 15.50 -3.49
C VAL A 122 -1.92 16.35 -4.09
N LEU A 123 -2.63 17.21 -3.37
CA LEU A 123 -2.06 18.40 -2.73
C LEU A 123 -1.00 19.18 -3.58
N MET A 124 -0.68 18.81 -4.83
CA MET A 124 0.34 19.50 -5.66
C MET A 124 -0.30 20.58 -6.55
N GLU A 125 -1.58 20.49 -6.91
CA GLU A 125 -2.20 21.47 -7.82
C GLU A 125 -3.19 22.46 -7.18
N ARG A 126 -3.70 22.23 -5.97
CA ARG A 126 -4.64 23.18 -5.35
C ARG A 126 -3.99 24.51 -4.93
N ARG A 127 -2.65 24.60 -4.92
CA ARG A 127 -1.91 25.84 -4.59
C ARG A 127 -1.41 26.60 -5.83
N ALA A 128 -1.13 25.92 -6.96
CA ALA A 128 -0.65 26.57 -8.18
C ALA A 128 -1.78 27.22 -9.01
N LEU A 129 -2.92 26.53 -9.15
CA LEU A 129 -4.04 27.02 -9.97
C LEU A 129 -4.88 28.11 -9.29
N LEU A 130 -4.95 28.14 -7.95
CA LEU A 130 -5.66 29.20 -7.20
C LEU A 130 -4.81 30.46 -6.97
N ALA A 131 -3.49 30.41 -7.21
CA ALA A 131 -2.57 31.54 -7.07
C ALA A 131 -2.15 32.18 -8.40
N GLY A 132 -2.53 31.59 -9.55
CA GLY A 132 -2.16 32.11 -10.87
C GLY A 132 -0.69 31.92 -11.27
N ASP A 133 0.11 31.24 -10.44
CA ASP A 133 1.52 30.99 -10.72
C ASP A 133 1.70 29.66 -11.45
N ARG A 134 2.25 29.75 -12.67
CA ARG A 134 2.71 28.58 -13.42
C ARG A 134 3.95 28.00 -12.71
N PRO A 135 4.00 26.70 -12.42
CA PRO A 135 5.25 26.08 -12.00
C PRO A 135 6.24 26.11 -13.17
N GLN A 136 7.23 27.01 -13.08
CA GLN A 136 8.46 26.94 -13.85
C GLN A 136 9.47 26.08 -13.09
N HIS A 137 10.37 25.48 -13.88
CA HIS A 137 11.54 24.65 -13.54
C HIS A 137 11.21 23.15 -13.43
N VAL A 138 11.62 22.28 -14.36
CA VAL A 138 12.88 22.19 -15.14
C VAL A 138 14.12 22.40 -14.28
N ILE A 139 14.64 21.28 -13.77
CA ILE A 139 16.08 20.99 -13.62
C ILE A 139 16.16 19.49 -13.96
N GLY A 140 16.80 18.99 -15.01
CA GLY A 140 18.00 19.47 -15.69
C GLY A 140 19.13 18.52 -15.34
N ALA A 141 19.43 17.58 -16.24
CA ALA A 141 20.81 17.14 -16.48
C ALA A 141 21.49 18.18 -17.38
#